data_AF-A0A2J8ULS1-F1
#
_entry.id   AF-A0A2J8ULS1-F1
#
_cell.length_a   1.000
_cell.length_b   1.000
_cell.length_c   1.000
_cell.angle_alpha   90.00
_cell.angle_beta   90.00
_cell.angle_gamma   90.00
#
_symmetry.space_group_name_H-M   'P 1'
#
loop_
_entity.id
_entity.type
_entity.pdbx_description
1 polymer ?
#
loop_
_entity_poly.entity_id
_entity_poly.type
_entity_poly.pdbx_seq_one_letter_code
_entity_poly.pdbx_strand_id
1 'polypeptide(L)'
;MNGQEVFYLTYTPEDVEGNVQLETGDKINFVIDNNKHTGAVSARNIMLLKKKPARCQGVVCAMKEAFGFIERGDVVKEIFFHYSEFKGDLETLQPGDDVEFTIKDRNGKEVATDVRLLPQGTVIFEDISIEHFEGTV
;
A
#
# COMPACT_ATOMS: atom_id res chain seq x y z
N MET A 1 -19.65 -23.24 4.33
CA MET A 1 -18.38 -22.93 3.65
C MET A 1 -18.72 -22.47 2.25
N ASN A 2 -18.85 -21.16 2.04
CA ASN A 2 -19.13 -20.62 0.70
C ASN A 2 -17.80 -20.57 -0.06
N GLY A 3 -17.55 -21.58 -0.89
CA GLY A 3 -16.40 -21.59 -1.79
C GLY A 3 -16.54 -20.43 -2.77
N GLN A 4 -15.71 -19.40 -2.63
CA GLN A 4 -15.56 -18.43 -3.71
C GLN A 4 -14.84 -19.13 -4.85
N GLU A 5 -15.54 -19.33 -5.96
CA GLU A 5 -14.92 -19.80 -7.19
C GLU A 5 -13.99 -18.71 -7.73
N VAL A 6 -12.74 -19.08 -7.99
CA VAL A 6 -11.73 -18.21 -8.60
C VAL A 6 -11.58 -18.61 -10.05
N PHE A 7 -11.68 -17.62 -10.95
CA PHE A 7 -11.49 -17.80 -12.38
C PHE A 7 -10.32 -16.94 -12.84
N TYR A 8 -9.54 -17.46 -13.79
CA TYR A 8 -8.46 -16.73 -14.45
C TYR A 8 -8.93 -16.33 -15.84
N LEU A 9 -8.86 -15.03 -16.14
CA LEU A 9 -9.20 -14.46 -17.43
C LEU A 9 -7.94 -13.85 -18.05
N THR A 10 -7.74 -14.10 -19.33
CA THR A 10 -6.69 -13.41 -20.09
C THR A 10 -7.16 -12.02 -20.53
N TYR A 11 -6.23 -11.09 -20.64
CA TYR A 11 -6.46 -9.78 -21.24
C TYR A 11 -5.14 -9.24 -21.81
N THR A 12 -5.24 -8.23 -22.66
CA THR A 12 -4.14 -7.49 -23.26
C THR A 12 -4.22 -6.01 -22.87
N PRO A 13 -3.15 -5.21 -23.03
CA PRO A 13 -3.21 -3.78 -22.72
C PRO A 13 -4.31 -3.02 -23.47
N GLU A 14 -4.67 -3.46 -24.68
CA GLU A 14 -5.75 -2.87 -25.49
C GLU A 14 -7.15 -3.06 -24.87
N ASP A 15 -7.30 -4.03 -23.96
CA ASP A 15 -8.55 -4.30 -23.26
C ASP A 15 -8.80 -3.34 -22.09
N VAL A 16 -7.80 -2.52 -21.73
CA VAL A 16 -7.86 -1.58 -20.60
C VAL A 16 -8.21 -0.17 -21.08
N GLU A 17 -9.37 0.30 -20.65
CA GLU A 17 -9.87 1.62 -21.01
C GLU A 17 -8.97 2.74 -20.47
N GLY A 18 -8.70 3.74 -21.32
CA GLY A 18 -7.90 4.90 -20.97
C GLY A 18 -6.39 4.63 -20.80
N ASN A 19 -5.89 3.46 -21.23
CA ASN A 19 -4.47 3.07 -21.12
C ASN A 19 -3.89 3.24 -19.70
N VAL A 20 -4.71 3.03 -18.67
CA VAL A 20 -4.25 3.09 -17.28
C VAL A 20 -3.45 1.84 -16.94
N GLN A 21 -2.37 2.01 -16.18
CA GLN A 21 -1.64 0.86 -15.64
C GLN A 21 -2.42 0.26 -14.47
N LEU A 22 -2.76 -1.02 -14.54
CA LEU A 22 -3.41 -1.76 -13.45
C LEU A 22 -2.38 -2.41 -12.54
N GLU A 23 -2.67 -2.47 -11.25
CA GLU A 23 -1.83 -3.13 -10.25
C GLU A 23 -2.63 -4.18 -9.47
N THR A 24 -1.94 -5.18 -8.95
CA THR A 24 -2.56 -6.16 -8.03
C THR A 24 -3.21 -5.44 -6.85
N GLY A 25 -4.50 -5.72 -6.63
CA GLY A 25 -5.32 -5.09 -5.59
C GLY A 25 -6.19 -3.91 -6.07
N ASP A 26 -6.00 -3.44 -7.30
CA ASP A 26 -6.92 -2.48 -7.92
C ASP A 26 -8.32 -3.09 -8.07
N LYS A 27 -9.35 -2.30 -7.80
CA LYS A 27 -10.74 -2.70 -8.10
C LYS A 27 -11.07 -2.27 -9.52
N ILE A 28 -11.51 -3.23 -10.31
CA ILE A 28 -11.86 -3.05 -11.72
C ILE A 28 -13.29 -3.51 -12.00
N ASN A 29 -13.85 -3.02 -13.09
CA ASN A 29 -15.01 -3.58 -13.77
C ASN A 29 -14.55 -4.10 -15.13
N PHE A 30 -15.19 -5.15 -15.64
CA PHE A 30 -14.87 -5.72 -16.95
C PHE A 30 -16.06 -6.50 -17.50
N VAL A 31 -16.03 -6.80 -18.79
CA VAL A 31 -16.96 -7.71 -19.46
C VAL A 31 -16.24 -9.02 -19.78
N ILE A 32 -16.94 -10.13 -19.61
CA ILE A 32 -16.45 -11.45 -20.00
C ILE A 32 -16.79 -11.69 -21.46
N ASP A 33 -15.77 -11.96 -22.27
CA ASP A 33 -15.93 -12.43 -23.64
C ASP A 33 -15.54 -13.92 -23.76
N ASN A 34 -16.40 -14.69 -24.41
CA ASN A 34 -16.22 -16.13 -24.60
C ASN A 34 -16.07 -16.42 -26.09
N ASN A 35 -14.87 -16.88 -26.46
CA ASN A 35 -14.61 -17.36 -27.79
C ASN A 35 -15.25 -18.74 -27.97
N LYS A 36 -16.43 -18.77 -28.60
CA LYS A 36 -17.19 -20.00 -28.86
C LYS A 36 -16.46 -21.05 -29.70
N HIS A 37 -15.42 -20.67 -30.43
CA HIS A 37 -14.65 -21.58 -31.27
C HIS A 37 -13.54 -22.29 -30.49
N THR A 38 -12.86 -21.57 -29.59
CA THR A 38 -11.74 -22.12 -28.80
C THR A 38 -12.15 -22.50 -27.36
N GLY A 39 -13.33 -22.06 -26.91
CA GLY A 39 -13.76 -22.13 -25.52
C GLY A 39 -13.00 -21.19 -24.58
N ALA A 40 -12.11 -20.34 -25.11
CA ALA A 40 -11.31 -19.43 -24.31
C ALA A 40 -12.16 -18.28 -23.77
N VAL A 41 -11.92 -17.91 -22.51
CA VAL A 41 -12.63 -16.82 -21.84
C VAL A 41 -11.63 -15.69 -21.54
N SER A 42 -11.98 -14.46 -21.90
CA SER A 42 -11.14 -13.28 -21.76
C SER A 42 -11.90 -12.11 -21.13
N ALA A 43 -11.18 -11.18 -20.53
CA ALA A 43 -11.73 -9.93 -19.99
C ALA A 43 -11.56 -8.80 -21.01
N ARG A 44 -12.63 -8.04 -21.24
CA ARG A 44 -12.69 -6.88 -22.15
C ARG A 44 -13.26 -5.66 -21.44
N ASN A 45 -13.08 -4.47 -22.02
CA ASN A 45 -13.58 -3.19 -21.49
C ASN A 45 -13.22 -3.02 -20.00
N ILE A 46 -11.98 -3.31 -19.66
CA ILE A 46 -11.49 -3.28 -18.29
C ILE A 46 -11.37 -1.82 -17.86
N MET A 47 -12.21 -1.42 -16.92
CA MET A 47 -12.24 -0.08 -16.36
C MET A 47 -11.78 -0.12 -14.91
N LEU A 48 -10.79 0.71 -14.60
CA LEU A 48 -10.35 0.94 -13.23
C LEU A 48 -11.45 1.67 -12.44
N LEU A 49 -12.01 1.02 -11.42
CA LEU A 49 -13.01 1.62 -10.54
C LEU A 49 -12.36 2.35 -9.36
N LYS A 50 -11.33 1.74 -8.77
CA LYS A 50 -10.63 2.30 -7.62
C LYS A 50 -9.20 1.78 -7.56
N LYS A 51 -8.24 2.70 -7.50
CA LYS A 51 -6.85 2.37 -7.22
C LYS A 51 -6.69 1.75 -5.84
N LYS A 52 -5.80 0.77 -5.74
CA LYS A 52 -5.30 0.30 -4.45
C LYS A 52 -4.76 1.51 -3.69
N PRO A 53 -5.00 1.61 -2.37
CA PRO A 53 -4.43 2.70 -1.60
C PRO A 53 -2.90 2.66 -1.65
N ALA A 54 -2.26 3.81 -1.82
CA ALA A 54 -0.81 3.91 -1.73
C ALA A 54 -0.36 3.52 -0.31
N ARG A 55 0.71 2.72 -0.24
CA ARG A 55 1.37 2.38 1.03
C ARG A 55 2.50 3.37 1.25
N CYS A 56 2.56 3.92 2.45
CA CYS A 56 3.66 4.72 2.96
C CYS A 56 4.41 3.89 4.00
N GLN A 57 5.67 4.23 4.22
CA GLN A 57 6.51 3.58 5.21
C GLN A 57 6.95 4.61 6.26
N GLY A 58 7.33 4.12 7.44
CA GLY A 58 7.81 4.95 8.52
C GLY A 58 8.23 4.12 9.72
N VAL A 59 8.71 4.79 10.76
CA VAL A 59 9.15 4.16 12.00
C VAL A 59 8.27 4.59 13.15
N VAL A 60 7.85 3.65 13.99
CA VAL A 60 7.09 3.98 15.20
C VAL A 60 7.97 4.83 16.11
N CYS A 61 7.62 6.09 16.35
CA CYS A 61 8.41 6.99 17.20
C CYS A 61 7.85 7.08 18.64
N ALA A 62 6.55 6.88 18.83
CA ALA A 62 5.93 6.96 20.13
C ALA A 62 4.71 6.04 20.26
N MET A 63 4.58 5.41 21.44
CA MET A 63 3.44 4.57 21.83
C MET A 63 2.79 5.17 23.10
N LYS A 64 1.45 5.14 23.17
CA LYS A 64 0.63 5.63 24.30
C LYS A 64 -0.34 4.53 24.75
N GLU A 65 -1.40 4.87 25.48
CA GLU A 65 -2.33 3.86 26.02
C GLU A 65 -3.22 3.21 24.94
N ALA A 66 -3.63 3.97 23.90
CA ALA A 66 -4.55 3.48 22.87
C ALA A 66 -4.18 3.89 21.43
N PHE A 67 -3.05 4.57 21.27
CA PHE A 67 -2.62 5.14 19.99
C PHE A 67 -1.10 5.33 19.98
N GLY A 68 -0.56 5.57 18.80
CA GLY A 68 0.86 5.89 18.61
C GLY A 68 1.08 6.90 17.50
N PHE A 69 2.35 7.20 17.29
CA PHE A 69 2.82 8.05 16.21
C PHE A 69 3.89 7.30 15.41
N ILE A 70 3.84 7.50 14.10
CA ILE A 70 4.83 6.99 13.14
C ILE A 70 5.52 8.20 12.53
N GLU A 71 6.84 8.23 12.59
CA GLU A 71 7.64 9.15 11.81
C GLU A 71 7.66 8.67 10.36
N ARG A 72 7.14 9.50 9.45
CA ARG A 72 6.98 9.14 8.04
C ARG A 72 8.35 9.12 7.33
N GLY A 73 8.59 8.10 6.52
CA GLY A 73 9.81 8.01 5.70
C GLY A 73 9.78 8.90 4.47
N ASP A 74 8.60 9.30 3.99
CA ASP A 74 8.44 10.11 2.77
C ASP A 74 8.48 11.63 3.04
N VAL A 75 8.22 12.06 4.28
CA VAL A 75 8.27 13.45 4.71
C VAL A 75 8.68 13.52 6.17
N VAL A 76 9.40 14.57 6.59
CA VAL A 76 9.80 14.77 7.99
C VAL A 76 8.61 15.26 8.83
N LYS A 77 7.62 14.37 9.04
CA LYS A 77 6.41 14.61 9.84
C LYS A 77 5.95 13.32 10.52
N GLU A 78 5.42 13.48 11.72
CA GLU A 78 4.74 12.40 12.43
C GLU A 78 3.29 12.25 11.96
N ILE A 79 2.82 11.02 11.89
CA ILE A 79 1.42 10.68 11.62
C ILE A 79 0.83 9.85 12.75
N PHE A 80 -0.38 10.22 13.15
CA PHE A 80 -1.13 9.52 14.19
C PHE A 80 -1.73 8.21 13.66
N PHE A 81 -1.67 7.14 14.47
CA PHE A 81 -2.47 5.94 14.26
C PHE A 81 -3.14 5.49 15.56
N HIS A 82 -4.34 4.93 15.44
CA HIS A 82 -5.02 4.28 16.56
C HIS A 82 -4.66 2.78 16.56
N TYR A 83 -4.60 2.12 17.72
CA TYR A 83 -4.21 0.71 17.80
C TYR A 83 -5.13 -0.24 17.02
N SER A 84 -6.40 0.13 16.81
CA SER A 84 -7.32 -0.63 15.93
C SER A 84 -6.88 -0.69 14.46
N GLU A 85 -6.04 0.24 14.03
CA GLU A 85 -5.50 0.28 12.67
C GLU A 85 -4.33 -0.67 12.48
N PHE A 86 -3.70 -1.12 13.56
CA PHE A 86 -2.61 -2.09 13.49
C PHE A 86 -3.14 -3.49 13.17
N LYS A 87 -2.55 -4.13 12.14
CA LYS A 87 -2.90 -5.48 11.68
C LYS A 87 -1.81 -6.45 12.11
N GLY A 88 -1.75 -6.68 13.41
CA GLY A 88 -0.79 -7.58 14.05
C GLY A 88 -1.08 -7.67 15.54
N ASP A 89 -0.15 -8.29 16.26
CA ASP A 89 -0.19 -8.34 17.71
C ASP A 89 0.41 -7.06 18.30
N LEU A 90 -0.40 -6.28 19.03
CA LEU A 90 0.04 -5.01 19.61
C LEU A 90 1.20 -5.19 20.61
N GLU A 91 1.35 -6.37 21.22
CA GLU A 91 2.46 -6.66 22.14
C GLU A 91 3.82 -6.69 21.43
N THR A 92 3.83 -6.90 20.11
CA THR A 92 5.06 -6.93 19.30
C THR A 92 5.42 -5.56 18.73
N LEU A 93 4.56 -4.55 18.89
CA LEU A 93 4.77 -3.23 18.30
C LEU A 93 5.44 -2.31 19.34
N GLN A 94 6.61 -1.79 19.00
CA GLN A 94 7.40 -0.93 19.88
C GLN A 94 8.03 0.24 19.11
N PRO A 95 8.46 1.31 19.81
CA PRO A 95 9.23 2.37 19.19
C PRO A 95 10.51 1.84 18.53
N GLY A 96 10.81 2.33 17.33
CA GLY A 96 11.91 1.87 16.49
C GLY A 96 11.53 0.81 15.46
N ASP A 97 10.30 0.28 15.49
CA ASP A 97 9.85 -0.68 14.49
C ASP A 97 9.51 -0.02 13.16
N ASP A 98 9.97 -0.65 12.09
CA ASP A 98 9.60 -0.32 10.72
C ASP A 98 8.16 -0.76 10.44
N VAL A 99 7.36 0.14 9.87
CA VAL A 99 5.96 -0.13 9.53
C VAL A 99 5.59 0.39 8.16
N GLU A 100 4.65 -0.31 7.51
CA GLU A 100 3.90 0.23 6.37
C GLU A 100 2.45 0.55 6.76
N PHE A 101 1.88 1.57 6.14
CA PHE A 101 0.52 2.02 6.40
C PHE A 101 -0.07 2.74 5.19
N THR A 102 -1.35 3.06 5.28
CA THR A 102 -2.06 3.87 4.29
C THR A 102 -2.53 5.17 4.93
N ILE A 103 -2.35 6.29 4.23
CA ILE A 103 -2.80 7.61 4.69
C ILE A 103 -4.27 7.82 4.32
N LYS A 104 -5.07 8.31 5.27
CA LYS A 104 -6.44 8.79 5.03
C LYS A 104 -6.64 10.15 5.69
N ASP A 105 -7.48 10.97 5.09
CA ASP A 105 -8.00 12.17 5.75
C ASP A 105 -9.12 11.79 6.74
N ARG A 106 -9.01 12.29 7.97
CA ARG A 106 -10.06 12.20 8.98
C ARG A 106 -10.23 13.57 9.62
N ASN A 107 -11.31 14.26 9.25
CA ASN A 107 -11.65 15.61 9.72
C ASN A 107 -10.56 16.65 9.38
N GLY A 108 -9.96 16.59 8.18
CA GLY A 108 -8.92 17.53 7.76
C GLY A 108 -7.54 17.23 8.34
N LYS A 109 -7.35 16.05 8.96
CA LYS A 109 -6.06 15.58 9.47
C LYS A 109 -5.72 14.24 8.84
N GLU A 110 -4.49 14.12 8.34
CA GLU A 110 -3.93 12.86 7.88
C GLU A 110 -3.71 11.90 9.06
N VAL A 111 -4.22 10.67 8.92
CA VAL A 111 -4.04 9.58 9.87
C VAL A 111 -3.57 8.31 9.16
N ALA A 112 -2.74 7.54 9.83
CA ALA A 112 -2.27 6.25 9.34
C ALA A 112 -3.31 5.16 9.66
N THR A 113 -3.61 4.35 8.65
CA THR A 113 -4.57 3.24 8.71
C THR A 113 -3.98 1.97 8.10
N ASP A 114 -4.53 0.81 8.45
CA ASP A 114 -4.01 -0.49 7.95
C ASP A 114 -2.49 -0.66 8.18
N VAL A 115 -2.04 -0.34 9.40
CA VAL A 115 -0.62 -0.36 9.81
C VAL A 115 -0.15 -1.80 9.96
N ARG A 116 1.03 -2.13 9.43
CA ARG A 116 1.65 -3.47 9.52
C ARG A 116 3.14 -3.35 9.78
N LEU A 117 3.68 -4.30 10.55
CA LEU A 117 5.12 -4.42 10.74
C LEU A 117 5.83 -4.78 9.43
N LEU A 118 7.00 -4.20 9.25
CA LEU A 118 7.97 -4.55 8.22
C LEU A 118 9.20 -5.22 8.86
N PRO A 119 10.00 -5.94 8.07
CA PRO A 119 11.32 -6.38 8.50
C PRO A 119 12.18 -5.18 8.93
N GLN A 120 12.98 -5.35 9.98
CA GLN A 120 13.89 -4.31 10.46
C GLN A 120 14.91 -3.90 9.38
N GLY A 121 15.17 -2.60 9.26
CA GLY A 121 16.05 -2.01 8.25
C GLY A 121 15.36 -1.74 6.91
N THR A 122 14.02 -1.84 6.84
CA THR A 122 13.28 -1.54 5.61
C THR A 122 13.13 -0.04 5.39
N VAL A 123 12.96 0.75 6.45
CA VAL A 123 12.77 2.20 6.34
C VAL A 123 14.11 2.90 6.45
N ILE A 124 14.48 3.64 5.41
CA ILE A 124 15.73 4.40 5.32
C ILE A 124 15.35 5.88 5.16
N PHE A 125 15.68 6.71 6.15
CA PHE A 125 15.29 8.13 6.18
C PHE A 125 16.25 9.03 5.39
N GLU A 126 17.53 8.68 5.35
CA GLU A 126 18.53 9.42 4.58
C GLU A 126 19.48 8.44 3.90
N ASP A 127 19.67 8.66 2.61
CA ASP A 127 20.74 8.06 1.82
C ASP A 127 22.03 8.76 2.28
N ILE A 128 22.67 8.25 3.34
CA ILE A 128 24.04 8.67 3.66
C ILE A 128 24.87 8.20 2.47
N SER A 129 25.16 9.10 1.54
CA SER A 129 26.09 8.79 0.46
C SER A 129 27.40 8.40 1.13
N ILE A 130 27.84 7.17 0.90
CA ILE A 130 29.19 6.72 1.26
C ILE A 130 30.30 7.48 0.49
N GLU A 131 29.90 8.36 -0.44
CA GLU A 131 30.81 9.24 -1.17
C GLU A 131 31.35 10.36 -0.27
N HIS A 132 32.67 10.47 -0.23
CA HIS A 132 33.37 11.57 0.42
C HIS A 132 33.47 12.75 -0.56
N PHE A 133 33.05 13.93 -0.13
CA PHE A 133 33.19 15.17 -0.91
C PHE A 133 34.28 16.05 -0.28
N GLU A 134 35.23 16.50 -1.10
CA GLU A 134 36.23 17.50 -0.70
C GLU A 134 35.71 18.92 -1.02
N GLY A 135 36.00 19.87 -0.13
CA GLY A 135 35.61 21.28 -0.28
C GLY A 135 36.62 22.23 0.37
N THR A 136 36.57 23.51 0.01
CA THR A 136 37.45 24.56 0.57
C THR A 136 36.60 25.67 1.17
N VAL A 137 36.97 26.13 2.39
CA VAL A 137 36.29 27.20 3.15
C VAL A 137 36.78 28.57 2.73
#